data_AF-A0A838JBU1-F1
#
_entry.id   AF-A0A838JBU1-F1
#
_cell.length_a   1.000
_cell.length_b   1.000
_cell.length_c   1.000
_cell.angle_alpha   90.00
_cell.angle_beta   90.00
_cell.angle_gamma   90.00
#
_symmetry.space_group_name_H-M   'P 1'
#
loop_
_entity.id
_entity.type
_entity.pdbx_description
1 polymer ?
#
loop_
_entity_poly.entity_id
_entity_poly.type
_entity_poly.pdbx_seq_one_letter_code
_entity_poly.pdbx_strand_id
1 'polypeptide(L)'
;MPRYLMRFLFVFILCLMLVLVTIGTRALTPMHAASGLSGSLAVSVGYAEDKHQSSLNPGAFPVPWSGSPNTIFLGNPVFGPSPCGTLPHCYDGGAIRLDNSGSSDITIDSVSVDDHSSLPGGKVFNLWGSFTVPAGKSVILAQNPPGNNPQSNNFDTSGAPKGNCTPLSVAPTVTITTGGVPTTLVDSTHVLDTNGIDTESCQVQQNESIQWRHIGSAGQKTATLTLTPATTTLAVGQQITETATLVDGGGVGLPNANVTFTIPTGPDAGQTGSAVTDQAGQASFTYTNTAPGTDIVVASVPTAYTVGPLQSNQTSVVWTNGGSPGWSGADIGSPALAGSDALNNGTWTIAGSGTDI
;
A
#
# COMPACT_ATOMS: atom_id res chain seq x y z
N MET A 1 26.31 -41.17 59.35
CA MET A 1 25.51 -41.92 60.36
C MET A 1 25.68 -41.19 61.69
N PRO A 2 24.66 -40.98 62.55
CA PRO A 2 23.25 -41.46 62.56
C PRO A 2 22.25 -40.32 62.20
N ARG A 3 20.99 -40.45 61.74
CA ARG A 3 19.81 -41.35 61.88
C ARG A 3 18.89 -41.09 63.09
N TYR A 4 17.59 -40.87 62.77
CA TYR A 4 16.34 -40.78 63.57
C TYR A 4 16.02 -39.40 64.18
N LEU A 5 14.79 -38.85 64.20
CA LEU A 5 13.44 -39.44 64.37
C LEU A 5 12.37 -38.35 63.98
N MET A 6 11.52 -38.57 62.97
CA MET A 6 10.07 -38.90 63.04
C MET A 6 9.09 -37.85 63.64
N ARG A 7 8.30 -37.24 62.73
CA ARG A 7 6.85 -36.86 62.75
C ARG A 7 6.29 -36.00 63.89
N PHE A 8 5.61 -34.90 63.54
CA PHE A 8 4.18 -34.71 63.81
C PHE A 8 3.56 -33.65 62.86
N LEU A 9 2.33 -33.95 62.46
CA LEU A 9 1.49 -33.41 61.39
C LEU A 9 0.74 -32.16 61.86
N PHE A 10 0.71 -31.06 61.09
CA PHE A 10 -0.45 -30.16 61.09
C PHE A 10 -0.67 -29.50 59.74
N VAL A 11 -1.88 -29.73 59.23
CA VAL A 11 -2.47 -29.28 57.98
C VAL A 11 -2.78 -27.78 58.07
N PHE A 12 -2.34 -27.00 57.08
CA PHE A 12 -3.04 -25.80 56.64
C PHE A 12 -2.71 -25.53 55.17
N ILE A 13 -3.67 -25.86 54.30
CA ILE A 13 -3.68 -25.43 52.90
C ILE A 13 -4.09 -23.95 52.91
N LEU A 14 -3.14 -23.05 52.70
CA LEU A 14 -3.42 -21.64 52.44
C LEU A 14 -3.38 -21.42 50.93
N CYS A 15 -4.57 -21.26 50.35
CA CYS A 15 -4.77 -20.80 49.00
C CYS A 15 -4.38 -19.31 48.93
N LEU A 16 -3.16 -19.00 48.47
CA LEU A 16 -2.75 -17.63 48.21
C LEU A 16 -3.05 -17.30 46.74
N MET A 17 -4.20 -16.65 46.50
CA MET A 17 -4.44 -15.96 45.24
C MET A 17 -3.45 -14.80 45.13
N LEU A 18 -2.51 -14.92 44.20
CA LEU A 18 -1.67 -13.81 43.77
C LEU A 18 -2.53 -12.89 42.89
N VAL A 19 -3.12 -11.85 43.48
CA VAL A 19 -3.69 -10.73 42.72
C VAL A 19 -2.52 -9.92 42.17
N LEU A 20 -2.14 -10.22 40.92
CA LEU A 20 -1.24 -9.37 40.16
C LEU A 20 -2.02 -8.10 39.80
N VAL A 21 -1.87 -7.03 40.58
CA VAL A 21 -2.29 -5.69 40.18
C VAL A 21 -1.33 -5.25 39.08
N THR A 22 -1.72 -5.46 37.82
CA THR A 22 -1.08 -4.81 36.69
C THR A 22 -1.40 -3.32 36.78
N ILE A 23 -0.51 -2.55 37.42
CA ILE A 23 -0.45 -1.12 37.19
C ILE A 23 -0.07 -0.98 35.72
N GLY A 24 -1.07 -0.75 34.87
CA GLY A 24 -0.86 -0.45 33.47
C GLY A 24 0.03 0.77 33.37
N THR A 25 1.31 0.56 33.12
CA THR A 25 2.20 1.61 32.65
C THR A 25 1.64 2.04 31.31
N ARG A 26 0.84 3.11 31.29
CA ARG A 26 0.55 3.84 30.08
C ARG A 26 1.91 4.20 29.50
N ALA A 27 2.29 3.51 28.43
CA ALA A 27 3.39 3.95 27.60
C ALA A 27 3.08 5.40 27.25
N LEU A 28 3.92 6.31 27.73
CA LEU A 28 3.93 7.68 27.27
C LEU A 28 4.26 7.58 25.78
N THR A 29 3.24 7.72 24.96
CA THR A 29 3.42 8.00 23.53
C THR A 29 4.36 9.20 23.44
N PRO A 30 5.43 9.16 22.63
CA PRO A 30 6.18 10.36 22.33
C PRO A 30 5.19 11.39 21.77
N MET A 31 5.01 12.48 22.51
CA MET A 31 4.23 13.62 22.07
C MET A 31 4.97 14.18 20.86
N HIS A 32 4.41 13.97 19.67
CA HIS A 32 4.91 14.60 18.46
C HIS A 32 4.75 16.11 18.62
N ALA A 33 5.85 16.82 18.80
CA ALA A 33 5.87 18.27 18.63
C ALA A 33 6.01 18.56 17.13
N ALA A 34 4.88 18.57 16.43
CA ALA A 34 4.72 19.18 15.10
C ALA A 34 3.36 19.88 15.05
N SER A 35 3.14 20.85 15.96
CA SER A 35 2.00 21.75 15.88
C SER A 35 2.36 22.92 14.97
N GLY A 36 1.90 22.89 13.72
CA GLY A 36 2.08 23.96 12.75
C GLY A 36 1.26 23.82 11.46
N LEU A 37 0.88 22.60 11.08
CA LEU A 37 0.00 22.35 9.93
C LEU A 37 -1.45 22.16 10.40
N SER A 38 -2.41 22.59 9.58
CA SER A 38 -3.80 22.13 9.70
C SER A 38 -3.79 20.62 9.90
N GLY A 39 -4.43 20.10 10.95
CA GLY A 39 -4.47 18.65 11.23
C GLY A 39 -5.07 17.80 10.10
N SER A 40 -5.55 18.42 9.02
CA SER A 40 -6.05 17.80 7.80
C SER A 40 -5.02 17.65 6.67
N LEU A 41 -3.83 18.27 6.73
CA LEU A 41 -2.79 18.19 5.69
C LEU A 41 -1.71 17.16 6.07
N ALA A 42 -1.71 16.00 5.42
CA ALA A 42 -0.65 15.02 5.57
C ALA A 42 0.48 15.29 4.56
N VAL A 43 1.72 15.14 5.02
CA VAL A 43 2.93 15.32 4.20
C VAL A 43 3.65 13.99 4.07
N SER A 44 3.80 13.52 2.85
CA SER A 44 4.56 12.33 2.51
C SER A 44 5.69 12.68 1.56
N VAL A 45 6.79 11.95 1.63
CA VAL A 45 7.94 12.07 0.74
C VAL A 45 8.16 10.75 0.01
N GLY A 46 8.80 10.82 -1.15
CA GLY A 46 9.21 9.69 -1.96
C GLY A 46 10.42 10.08 -2.81
N TYR A 47 10.99 9.10 -3.49
CA TYR A 47 11.98 9.32 -4.54
C TYR A 47 11.49 8.63 -5.80
N ALA A 48 11.40 9.37 -6.90
CA ALA A 48 10.90 8.88 -8.17
C ALA A 48 12.07 8.77 -9.14
N GLU A 49 12.39 7.53 -9.51
CA GLU A 49 13.40 7.28 -10.53
C GLU A 49 12.91 6.23 -11.52
N ASP A 50 13.00 6.53 -12.81
CA ASP A 50 12.75 5.57 -13.88
C ASP A 50 13.87 5.53 -14.93
N LYS A 51 14.93 6.36 -14.75
CA LYS A 51 16.12 6.42 -15.60
C LYS A 51 16.86 5.08 -15.65
N HIS A 52 17.15 4.46 -14.51
CA HIS A 52 17.79 3.14 -14.46
C HIS A 52 16.73 2.03 -14.45
N GLN A 53 16.82 1.13 -15.45
CA GLN A 53 15.91 -0.02 -15.61
C GLN A 53 16.42 -1.32 -14.98
N SER A 54 17.62 -1.31 -14.42
CA SER A 54 18.12 -2.40 -13.59
C SER A 54 17.36 -2.42 -12.26
N SER A 55 17.00 -3.62 -11.77
CA SER A 55 16.37 -3.82 -10.46
C SER A 55 15.03 -3.09 -10.22
N LEU A 56 14.25 -2.86 -11.28
CA LEU A 56 12.94 -2.24 -11.18
C LEU A 56 11.97 -3.09 -10.33
N ASN A 57 11.42 -2.48 -9.29
CA ASN A 57 10.32 -3.04 -8.51
C ASN A 57 9.08 -2.15 -8.73
N PRO A 58 7.95 -2.69 -9.27
CA PRO A 58 6.72 -1.92 -9.47
C PRO A 58 6.20 -1.23 -8.21
N GLY A 59 6.46 -1.77 -7.02
CA GLY A 59 6.07 -1.14 -5.77
C GLY A 59 6.94 0.06 -5.38
N ALA A 60 8.15 0.20 -5.93
CA ALA A 60 9.12 1.20 -5.47
C ALA A 60 8.84 2.60 -6.02
N PHE A 61 8.45 2.72 -7.29
CA PHE A 61 8.14 4.02 -7.88
C PHE A 61 6.89 4.62 -7.20
N PRO A 62 6.88 5.91 -6.80
CA PRO A 62 5.76 6.48 -6.08
C PRO A 62 4.42 6.39 -6.83
N VAL A 63 3.37 5.92 -6.14
CA VAL A 63 1.99 5.82 -6.65
C VAL A 63 1.02 6.26 -5.54
N PRO A 64 0.02 7.13 -5.79
CA PRO A 64 -0.31 7.79 -7.06
C PRO A 64 0.80 8.75 -7.53
N TRP A 65 0.78 9.05 -8.83
CA TRP A 65 1.72 9.94 -9.52
C TRP A 65 0.99 10.87 -10.51
N SER A 66 1.72 11.48 -11.44
CA SER A 66 1.16 12.31 -12.51
C SER A 66 0.04 11.59 -13.30
N GLY A 67 -1.10 12.26 -13.48
CA GLY A 67 -2.28 11.72 -14.17
C GLY A 67 -3.23 10.91 -13.29
N SER A 68 -2.91 10.69 -12.01
CA SER A 68 -3.80 9.99 -11.08
C SER A 68 -5.07 10.81 -10.79
N PRO A 69 -6.22 10.15 -10.53
CA PRO A 69 -7.45 10.82 -10.12
C PRO A 69 -7.22 11.74 -8.92
N ASN A 70 -7.99 12.83 -8.81
CA ASN A 70 -7.97 13.75 -7.67
C ASN A 70 -6.58 14.27 -7.26
N THR A 71 -5.61 14.26 -8.19
CA THR A 71 -4.23 14.63 -7.94
C THR A 71 -3.84 15.79 -8.84
N ILE A 72 -3.31 16.85 -8.26
CA ILE A 72 -2.65 17.95 -8.97
C ILE A 72 -1.16 17.66 -8.97
N PHE A 73 -0.51 17.67 -10.13
CA PHE A 73 0.92 17.41 -10.24
C PHE A 73 1.67 18.69 -10.61
N LEU A 74 2.54 19.17 -9.71
CA LEU A 74 3.39 20.33 -9.89
C LEU A 74 4.83 19.86 -10.15
N GLY A 75 5.08 19.49 -11.39
CA GLY A 75 6.36 18.99 -11.85
C GLY A 75 6.31 18.58 -13.31
N ASN A 76 7.47 18.33 -13.90
CA ASN A 76 7.63 17.80 -15.25
C ASN A 76 8.82 16.84 -15.26
N PRO A 77 8.77 15.73 -16.03
CA PRO A 77 9.94 14.89 -16.19
C PRO A 77 11.02 15.62 -16.98
N VAL A 78 12.24 15.08 -16.97
CA VAL A 78 13.23 15.44 -17.97
C VAL A 78 12.87 14.72 -19.29
N PHE A 79 13.06 15.39 -20.43
CA PHE A 79 12.75 14.83 -21.74
C PHE A 79 14.00 14.50 -22.55
N GLY A 80 13.92 13.43 -23.34
CA GLY A 80 14.91 13.05 -24.33
C GLY A 80 15.93 11.99 -23.85
N PRO A 81 16.58 11.30 -24.80
CA PRO A 81 17.41 10.14 -24.49
C PRO A 81 18.78 10.48 -23.85
N SER A 82 19.30 11.70 -24.04
CA SER A 82 20.58 12.10 -23.44
C SER A 82 20.58 12.05 -21.90
N PRO A 83 19.57 12.58 -21.20
CA PRO A 83 19.42 12.44 -19.74
C PRO A 83 18.77 11.13 -19.31
N CYS A 84 17.85 10.59 -20.11
CA CYS A 84 16.95 9.50 -19.71
C CYS A 84 17.33 8.15 -20.31
N GLY A 85 18.54 8.02 -20.87
CA GLY A 85 19.00 6.82 -21.55
C GLY A 85 18.13 6.49 -22.76
N THR A 86 17.43 5.35 -22.72
CA THR A 86 16.55 4.90 -23.81
C THR A 86 15.13 5.45 -23.70
N LEU A 87 14.80 6.18 -22.64
CA LEU A 87 13.45 6.63 -22.37
C LEU A 87 13.11 7.95 -23.06
N PRO A 88 11.85 8.13 -23.48
CA PRO A 88 11.40 9.41 -24.04
C PRO A 88 11.39 10.53 -22.99
N HIS A 89 11.18 10.17 -21.73
CA HIS A 89 11.23 11.05 -20.56
C HIS A 89 11.51 10.22 -19.31
N CYS A 90 12.00 10.88 -18.26
CA CYS A 90 12.34 10.23 -16.99
C CYS A 90 12.21 11.18 -15.80
N TYR A 91 12.00 10.58 -14.64
CA TYR A 91 12.21 11.16 -13.32
C TYR A 91 13.50 10.61 -12.73
N ASP A 92 14.16 11.49 -11.99
CA ASP A 92 15.31 11.19 -11.14
C ASP A 92 15.33 12.31 -10.10
N GLY A 93 14.58 12.11 -9.01
CA GLY A 93 14.53 13.08 -7.95
C GLY A 93 13.51 12.82 -6.87
N GLY A 94 13.63 13.64 -5.82
CA GLY A 94 12.72 13.64 -4.70
C GLY A 94 11.31 14.01 -5.11
N ALA A 95 10.37 13.69 -4.24
CA ALA A 95 8.96 14.02 -4.41
C ALA A 95 8.30 14.29 -3.07
N ILE A 96 7.33 15.20 -3.05
CA ILE A 96 6.50 15.48 -1.87
C ILE A 96 5.04 15.34 -2.28
N ARG A 97 4.26 14.59 -1.50
CA ARG A 97 2.80 14.50 -1.63
C ARG A 97 2.14 15.18 -0.44
N LEU A 98 1.20 16.06 -0.75
CA LEU A 98 0.38 16.80 0.20
C LEU A 98 -1.06 16.32 0.06
N ASP A 99 -1.59 15.65 1.08
CA ASP A 99 -2.96 15.13 1.08
C ASP A 99 -3.85 15.98 1.99
N ASN A 100 -4.88 16.62 1.43
CA ASN A 100 -5.87 17.35 2.21
C ASN A 100 -7.09 16.48 2.48
N SER A 101 -7.13 15.87 3.67
CA SER A 101 -8.26 15.07 4.16
C SER A 101 -9.44 15.91 4.67
N GLY A 102 -9.29 17.24 4.68
CA GLY A 102 -10.30 18.18 5.17
C GLY A 102 -11.40 18.47 4.17
N SER A 103 -12.39 19.26 4.61
CA SER A 103 -13.54 19.70 3.81
C SER A 103 -13.38 21.08 3.17
N SER A 104 -12.26 21.75 3.41
CA SER A 104 -11.93 23.06 2.84
C SER A 104 -10.56 23.04 2.18
N ASP A 105 -10.41 23.87 1.16
CA ASP A 105 -9.13 24.08 0.48
C ASP A 105 -8.06 24.63 1.43
N ILE A 106 -6.81 24.22 1.23
CA ILE A 106 -5.65 24.71 1.97
C ILE A 106 -4.75 25.47 1.01
N THR A 107 -4.50 26.74 1.28
CA THR A 107 -3.54 27.55 0.53
C THR A 107 -2.14 27.34 1.08
N ILE A 108 -1.22 27.02 0.18
CA ILE A 108 0.22 26.93 0.43
C ILE A 108 0.87 28.17 -0.18
N ASP A 109 1.60 28.93 0.64
CA ASP A 109 2.32 30.12 0.19
C ASP A 109 3.65 29.75 -0.48
N SER A 110 4.33 28.76 0.09
CA SER A 110 5.58 28.21 -0.44
C SER A 110 5.91 26.84 0.15
N VAL A 111 6.73 26.08 -0.56
CA VAL A 111 7.41 24.88 -0.06
C VAL A 111 8.88 24.97 -0.40
N SER A 112 9.75 24.80 0.59
CA SER A 112 11.20 24.69 0.40
C SER A 112 11.76 23.42 1.00
N VAL A 113 12.74 22.83 0.35
CA VAL A 113 13.48 21.66 0.84
C VAL A 113 14.90 22.07 1.14
N ASP A 114 15.34 21.87 2.38
CA ASP A 114 16.76 21.93 2.73
C ASP A 114 17.32 20.51 2.63
N ASP A 115 18.17 20.32 1.64
CA ASP A 115 18.84 19.06 1.33
C ASP A 115 20.32 19.19 1.70
N HIS A 116 20.55 19.06 3.01
CA HIS A 116 21.87 19.09 3.62
C HIS A 116 22.63 20.41 3.45
N SER A 117 21.96 21.57 3.43
CA SER A 117 22.61 22.89 3.22
C SER A 117 23.71 23.21 4.24
N SER A 118 23.68 22.54 5.40
CA SER A 118 24.72 22.60 6.43
C SER A 118 26.02 21.85 6.06
N LEU A 119 26.00 21.01 5.02
CA LEU A 119 27.12 20.25 4.50
C LEU A 119 27.67 20.89 3.20
N PRO A 120 28.99 20.81 2.93
CA PRO A 120 29.55 21.24 1.66
C PRO A 120 28.90 20.50 0.48
N GLY A 121 28.29 21.25 -0.45
CA GLY A 121 27.62 20.69 -1.63
C GLY A 121 26.14 20.38 -1.44
N GLY A 122 25.58 20.60 -0.25
CA GLY A 122 24.13 20.59 -0.03
C GLY A 122 23.40 21.72 -0.76
N LYS A 123 22.08 21.62 -0.84
CA LYS A 123 21.23 22.52 -1.63
C LYS A 123 19.96 22.92 -0.88
N VAL A 124 19.37 24.03 -1.28
CA VAL A 124 18.00 24.40 -0.91
C VAL A 124 17.16 24.53 -2.17
N PHE A 125 16.04 23.84 -2.23
CA PHE A 125 15.10 23.85 -3.35
C PHE A 125 13.84 24.63 -2.98
N ASN A 126 13.32 25.44 -3.91
CA ASN A 126 12.06 26.18 -3.77
C ASN A 126 11.48 26.45 -5.16
N LEU A 127 10.69 25.51 -5.68
CA LEU A 127 10.34 25.46 -7.11
C LEU A 127 8.89 25.84 -7.43
N TRP A 128 7.97 25.58 -6.49
CA TRP A 128 6.54 25.43 -6.82
C TRP A 128 5.70 26.69 -6.56
N GLY A 129 6.28 27.71 -5.92
CA GLY A 129 5.56 28.94 -5.59
C GLY A 129 4.36 28.70 -4.66
N SER A 130 3.32 29.53 -4.80
CA SER A 130 2.06 29.39 -4.08
C SER A 130 1.05 28.57 -4.89
N PHE A 131 0.30 27.72 -4.21
CA PHE A 131 -0.73 26.87 -4.80
C PHE A 131 -1.79 26.48 -3.76
N THR A 132 -2.84 25.79 -4.19
CA THR A 132 -3.90 25.28 -3.33
C THR A 132 -3.89 23.76 -3.33
N VAL A 133 -4.06 23.14 -2.16
CA VAL A 133 -4.41 21.72 -2.00
C VAL A 133 -5.92 21.64 -1.77
N PRO A 134 -6.74 21.30 -2.79
CA PRO A 134 -8.19 21.31 -2.63
C PRO A 134 -8.67 20.26 -1.62
N ALA A 135 -9.84 20.48 -1.03
CA ALA A 135 -10.47 19.52 -0.12
C ALA A 135 -10.60 18.12 -0.76
N GLY A 136 -10.19 17.09 -0.03
CA GLY A 136 -10.24 15.69 -0.47
C GLY A 136 -9.26 15.30 -1.58
N LYS A 137 -8.32 16.18 -1.94
CA LYS A 137 -7.37 15.96 -3.06
C LYS A 137 -5.92 15.92 -2.59
N SER A 138 -5.06 15.50 -3.51
CA SER A 138 -3.62 15.48 -3.33
C SER A 138 -2.93 16.49 -4.25
N VAL A 139 -1.84 17.10 -3.79
CA VAL A 139 -0.87 17.81 -4.64
C VAL A 139 0.46 17.08 -4.55
N ILE A 140 1.06 16.75 -5.70
CA ILE A 140 2.40 16.18 -5.78
C ILE A 140 3.36 17.24 -6.30
N LEU A 141 4.47 17.41 -5.59
CA LEU A 141 5.57 18.30 -5.93
C LEU A 141 6.75 17.44 -6.38
N ALA A 142 7.26 17.69 -7.57
CA ALA A 142 8.37 16.95 -8.15
C ALA A 142 9.35 17.90 -8.87
N GLN A 143 10.41 17.33 -9.44
CA GLN A 143 11.31 18.04 -10.36
C GLN A 143 10.53 18.78 -11.45
N ASN A 144 11.07 19.90 -11.93
CA ASN A 144 10.39 20.74 -12.93
C ASN A 144 11.38 21.47 -13.85
N PRO A 145 12.25 20.75 -14.58
CA PRO A 145 13.37 21.34 -15.30
C PRO A 145 12.87 22.42 -16.28
N PRO A 146 13.34 23.68 -16.18
CA PRO A 146 12.88 24.76 -17.05
C PRO A 146 13.30 24.49 -18.50
N GLY A 147 12.35 24.64 -19.42
CA GLY A 147 12.59 24.48 -20.86
C GLY A 147 13.11 23.08 -21.25
N ASN A 148 12.75 22.05 -20.49
CA ASN A 148 13.27 20.67 -20.64
C ASN A 148 14.80 20.60 -20.56
N ASN A 149 15.45 21.47 -19.78
CA ASN A 149 16.90 21.44 -19.64
C ASN A 149 17.35 20.24 -18.79
N PRO A 150 17.97 19.20 -19.38
CA PRO A 150 18.41 18.02 -18.65
C PRO A 150 19.53 18.28 -17.65
N GLN A 151 20.24 19.40 -17.79
CA GLN A 151 21.30 19.81 -16.87
C GLN A 151 20.74 20.51 -15.62
N SER A 152 19.44 20.80 -15.62
CA SER A 152 18.77 21.36 -14.47
C SER A 152 18.49 20.25 -13.46
N ASN A 153 19.50 19.90 -12.64
CA ASN A 153 19.28 19.18 -11.40
C ASN A 153 18.54 20.13 -10.45
N ASN A 154 17.23 20.24 -10.63
CA ASN A 154 16.39 21.15 -9.88
C ASN A 154 15.56 20.47 -8.81
N PHE A 155 15.61 19.14 -8.69
CA PHE A 155 15.11 18.40 -7.53
C PHE A 155 15.65 16.97 -7.41
N ASP A 156 16.83 16.69 -7.98
CA ASP A 156 17.56 15.46 -7.65
C ASP A 156 18.24 15.69 -6.28
N THR A 157 17.56 15.18 -5.27
CA THR A 157 17.89 15.28 -3.84
C THR A 157 18.82 14.17 -3.37
N SER A 158 19.04 13.13 -4.17
CA SER A 158 20.05 12.11 -3.85
C SER A 158 21.47 12.64 -4.17
N GLY A 159 21.56 13.54 -5.15
CA GLY A 159 22.81 14.13 -5.64
C GLY A 159 23.34 15.35 -4.88
N ALA A 160 22.85 15.66 -3.68
CA ALA A 160 23.36 16.77 -2.85
C ALA A 160 23.79 16.28 -1.46
N PRO A 161 25.10 16.14 -1.16
CA PRO A 161 26.24 16.51 -1.98
C PRO A 161 26.57 15.45 -3.04
N LYS A 162 26.96 15.93 -4.23
CA LYS A 162 27.27 15.08 -5.38
C LYS A 162 28.44 14.13 -5.10
N GLY A 163 28.28 12.85 -5.47
CA GLY A 163 29.32 11.84 -5.33
C GLY A 163 29.47 11.28 -3.91
N ASN A 164 28.52 11.58 -3.02
CA ASN A 164 28.47 10.96 -1.70
C ASN A 164 27.92 9.54 -1.81
N CYS A 165 28.71 8.56 -1.37
CA CYS A 165 28.39 7.13 -1.47
C CYS A 165 28.26 6.46 -0.10
N THR A 166 28.07 7.26 0.94
CA THR A 166 27.90 6.80 2.31
C THR A 166 26.68 7.49 2.91
N PRO A 167 25.80 6.77 3.64
CA PRO A 167 24.62 7.38 4.23
C PRO A 167 24.95 8.64 5.03
N LEU A 168 24.23 9.73 4.76
CA LEU A 168 24.34 10.95 5.54
C LEU A 168 23.66 10.81 6.91
N SER A 169 24.13 11.58 7.89
CA SER A 169 23.54 11.63 9.24
C SER A 169 22.71 12.88 9.48
N VAL A 170 22.92 13.92 8.68
CA VAL A 170 22.04 15.10 8.61
C VAL A 170 20.87 14.69 7.74
N ALA A 171 19.63 14.86 8.20
CA ALA A 171 18.44 14.53 7.42
C ALA A 171 17.96 15.75 6.61
N PRO A 172 17.36 15.56 5.42
CA PRO A 172 16.76 16.66 4.70
C PRO A 172 15.49 17.14 5.42
N THR A 173 15.10 18.39 5.20
CA THR A 173 13.90 18.97 5.79
C THR A 173 13.00 19.61 4.75
N VAL A 174 11.69 19.54 4.96
CA VAL A 174 10.68 20.19 4.14
C VAL A 174 10.01 21.27 4.97
N THR A 175 10.08 22.52 4.52
CA THR A 175 9.39 23.66 5.13
C THR A 175 8.21 24.06 4.27
N ILE A 176 7.01 24.02 4.84
CA ILE A 176 5.75 24.41 4.20
C ILE A 176 5.25 25.68 4.88
N THR A 177 4.98 26.72 4.09
CA THR A 177 4.44 27.98 4.60
C THR A 177 2.96 28.09 4.26
N THR A 178 2.12 28.33 5.27
CA THR A 178 0.68 28.56 5.10
C THR A 178 0.25 29.78 5.91
N GLY A 179 -0.45 30.74 5.28
CA GLY A 179 -0.85 31.97 5.96
C GLY A 179 0.33 32.79 6.50
N GLY A 180 1.49 32.71 5.84
CA GLY A 180 2.76 33.32 6.26
C GLY A 180 3.49 32.59 7.37
N VAL A 181 2.98 31.45 7.87
CA VAL A 181 3.58 30.68 8.96
C VAL A 181 4.34 29.47 8.40
N PRO A 182 5.68 29.42 8.55
CA PRO A 182 6.47 28.25 8.13
C PRO A 182 6.37 27.12 9.16
N THR A 183 6.19 25.90 8.67
CA THR A 183 6.32 24.65 9.44
C THR A 183 7.37 23.77 8.79
N THR A 184 8.41 23.41 9.55
CA THR A 184 9.50 22.54 9.09
C THR A 184 9.30 21.13 9.60
N LEU A 185 9.38 20.16 8.70
CA LEU A 185 9.30 18.73 8.93
C LEU A 185 10.64 18.09 8.55
N VAL A 186 11.09 17.12 9.34
CA VAL A 186 12.37 16.42 9.14
C VAL A 186 12.10 15.06 8.52
N ASP A 187 12.74 14.75 7.39
CA ASP A 187 12.73 13.39 6.86
C ASP A 187 13.85 12.57 7.49
N SER A 188 13.70 12.23 8.77
CA SER A 188 14.70 11.49 9.55
C SER A 188 15.00 10.08 9.02
N THR A 189 14.30 9.63 8.00
CA THR A 189 14.45 8.30 7.40
C THR A 189 14.98 8.33 5.98
N HIS A 190 15.37 9.51 5.49
CA HIS A 190 16.08 9.66 4.23
C HIS A 190 15.37 9.02 3.03
N VAL A 191 14.06 9.24 2.97
CA VAL A 191 13.22 8.79 1.85
C VAL A 191 13.37 9.78 0.69
N LEU A 192 13.37 11.08 0.98
CA LEU A 192 13.43 12.15 0.01
C LEU A 192 14.77 12.21 -0.71
N ASP A 193 15.87 11.80 -0.07
CA ASP A 193 17.25 11.94 -0.56
C ASP A 193 17.97 10.59 -0.72
N THR A 194 17.26 9.46 -0.56
CA THR A 194 17.81 8.10 -0.68
C THR A 194 19.03 7.82 0.23
N ASN A 195 19.13 8.49 1.38
CA ASN A 195 20.28 8.52 2.30
C ASN A 195 21.42 9.45 1.86
N GLY A 196 21.14 10.39 0.98
CA GLY A 196 22.09 11.28 0.34
C GLY A 196 23.03 10.54 -0.61
N ILE A 197 22.56 9.44 -1.21
CA ILE A 197 23.36 8.59 -2.10
C ILE A 197 22.70 8.64 -3.47
N ASP A 198 23.33 9.30 -4.43
CA ASP A 198 23.02 9.17 -5.86
C ASP A 198 23.79 7.95 -6.39
N THR A 199 23.08 6.87 -6.69
CA THR A 199 23.66 5.60 -7.15
C THR A 199 24.37 5.74 -8.51
N GLU A 200 23.90 6.63 -9.39
CA GLU A 200 24.57 6.95 -10.64
C GLU A 200 25.96 7.52 -10.36
N SER A 201 26.06 8.49 -9.44
CA SER A 201 27.33 9.07 -9.03
C SER A 201 28.26 8.04 -8.39
N CYS A 202 27.70 7.04 -7.71
CA CYS A 202 28.43 5.97 -7.02
C CYS A 202 28.80 4.78 -7.93
N GLN A 203 28.66 4.91 -9.25
CA GLN A 203 28.99 3.88 -10.24
C GLN A 203 28.20 2.58 -10.05
N VAL A 204 27.04 2.67 -9.40
CA VAL A 204 26.08 1.58 -9.22
C VAL A 204 24.83 1.96 -10.00
N GLN A 205 24.68 1.47 -11.22
CA GLN A 205 23.52 1.77 -12.04
C GLN A 205 22.31 0.97 -11.52
N GLN A 206 21.57 1.51 -10.54
CA GLN A 206 20.39 0.90 -9.95
C GLN A 206 19.26 1.92 -9.83
N ASN A 207 18.04 1.42 -9.78
CA ASN A 207 16.88 2.25 -9.50
C ASN A 207 16.78 2.56 -8.00
N GLU A 208 16.62 3.82 -7.68
CA GLU A 208 16.62 4.37 -6.32
C GLU A 208 15.24 4.74 -5.84
N SER A 209 14.20 4.40 -6.61
CA SER A 209 12.84 4.74 -6.23
C SER A 209 12.52 4.27 -4.82
N ILE A 210 11.92 5.16 -4.05
CA ILE A 210 11.37 4.87 -2.74
C ILE A 210 9.92 5.33 -2.76
N GLN A 211 9.02 4.40 -2.48
CA GLN A 211 7.60 4.66 -2.40
C GLN A 211 7.30 5.76 -1.39
N TRP A 212 6.15 6.42 -1.57
CA TRP A 212 5.59 7.32 -0.58
C TRP A 212 5.72 6.79 0.84
N ARG A 213 6.03 7.72 1.72
CA ARG A 213 6.01 7.51 3.16
C ARG A 213 5.74 8.82 3.87
N HIS A 214 4.98 8.78 4.96
CA HIS A 214 4.84 9.96 5.82
C HIS A 214 6.22 10.46 6.25
N ILE A 215 6.46 11.77 6.14
CA ILE A 215 7.80 12.32 6.34
C ILE A 215 8.36 11.99 7.73
N GLY A 216 9.58 11.46 7.77
CA GLY A 216 10.26 11.04 8.99
C GLY A 216 9.82 9.70 9.58
N SER A 217 8.87 8.99 8.97
CA SER A 217 8.45 7.66 9.42
C SER A 217 9.31 6.54 8.82
N ALA A 218 9.51 5.45 9.57
CA ALA A 218 10.21 4.26 9.06
C ALA A 218 9.29 3.39 8.20
N GLY A 219 9.86 2.57 7.31
CA GLY A 219 9.07 1.68 6.47
C GLY A 219 9.88 0.96 5.40
N GLN A 220 9.17 0.24 4.54
CA GLN A 220 9.69 -0.40 3.34
C GLN A 220 9.88 0.62 2.20
N LYS A 221 10.64 0.24 1.18
CA LYS A 221 10.80 1.05 -0.04
C LYS A 221 9.66 0.89 -1.04
N THR A 222 8.75 -0.06 -0.81
CA THR A 222 7.74 -0.48 -1.79
C THR A 222 6.32 -0.37 -1.25
N ALA A 223 5.38 -0.01 -2.11
CA ALA A 223 3.95 -0.17 -1.88
C ALA A 223 3.57 -1.65 -1.89
N THR A 224 2.43 -1.96 -1.28
CA THR A 224 1.79 -3.27 -1.36
C THR A 224 0.35 -3.12 -1.85
N LEU A 225 -0.02 -3.93 -2.84
CA LEU A 225 -1.40 -4.08 -3.29
C LEU A 225 -1.90 -5.48 -2.93
N THR A 226 -3.01 -5.56 -2.22
CA THR A 226 -3.65 -6.83 -1.85
C THR A 226 -5.09 -6.85 -2.35
N LEU A 227 -5.60 -8.03 -2.67
CA LEU A 227 -6.97 -8.24 -3.15
C LEU A 227 -7.66 -9.28 -2.25
N THR A 228 -8.88 -8.97 -1.83
CA THR A 228 -9.69 -9.81 -0.95
C THR A 228 -11.15 -9.82 -1.39
N PRO A 229 -11.93 -10.88 -1.07
CA PRO A 229 -11.55 -12.09 -0.33
C PRO A 229 -10.67 -13.06 -1.14
N ALA A 230 -9.82 -13.85 -0.46
CA ALA A 230 -8.88 -14.75 -1.16
C ALA A 230 -9.58 -15.87 -1.97
N THR A 231 -10.63 -16.48 -1.40
CA THR A 231 -11.43 -17.50 -2.08
C THR A 231 -12.86 -17.43 -1.60
N THR A 232 -13.82 -17.45 -2.54
CA THR A 232 -15.25 -17.45 -2.23
C THR A 232 -15.98 -18.43 -3.13
N THR A 233 -16.98 -19.15 -2.59
CA THR A 233 -17.89 -19.99 -3.39
C THR A 233 -19.29 -19.40 -3.35
N LEU A 234 -19.87 -19.15 -4.51
CA LEU A 234 -21.19 -18.56 -4.69
C LEU A 234 -22.04 -19.38 -5.66
N ALA A 235 -23.36 -19.26 -5.56
CA ALA A 235 -24.25 -19.73 -6.60
C ALA A 235 -24.22 -18.77 -7.79
N VAL A 236 -24.35 -19.30 -9.02
CA VAL A 236 -24.53 -18.48 -10.23
C VAL A 236 -25.67 -17.47 -10.03
N GLY A 237 -25.44 -16.22 -10.44
CA GLY A 237 -26.36 -15.10 -10.23
C GLY A 237 -26.22 -14.36 -8.89
N GLN A 238 -25.41 -14.86 -7.95
CA GLN A 238 -25.00 -14.07 -6.77
C GLN A 238 -23.91 -13.05 -7.16
N GLN A 239 -23.75 -12.01 -6.34
CA GLN A 239 -22.70 -11.01 -6.51
C GLN A 239 -21.55 -11.25 -5.54
N ILE A 240 -20.34 -10.92 -5.99
CA ILE A 240 -19.14 -10.81 -5.18
C ILE A 240 -18.60 -9.38 -5.28
N THR A 241 -18.09 -8.85 -4.17
CA THR A 241 -17.32 -7.60 -4.14
C THR A 241 -15.88 -7.91 -3.79
N GLU A 242 -15.00 -7.75 -4.78
CA GLU A 242 -13.55 -7.79 -4.62
C GLU A 242 -13.07 -6.41 -4.15
N THR A 243 -12.25 -6.37 -3.10
CA THR A 243 -11.69 -5.15 -2.53
C THR A 243 -10.17 -5.19 -2.58
N ALA A 244 -9.60 -4.26 -3.35
CA ALA A 244 -8.18 -4.02 -3.40
C ALA A 244 -7.79 -3.03 -2.28
N THR A 245 -6.72 -3.35 -1.55
CA THR A 245 -6.11 -2.45 -0.55
C THR A 245 -4.69 -2.11 -0.96
N LEU A 246 -4.43 -0.83 -1.22
CA LEU A 246 -3.14 -0.27 -1.59
C LEU A 246 -2.56 0.51 -0.41
N VAL A 247 -1.37 0.11 0.04
CA VAL A 247 -0.65 0.80 1.12
C VAL A 247 0.74 1.25 0.69
N ASP A 248 1.20 2.34 1.28
CA ASP A 248 2.51 2.95 1.06
C ASP A 248 3.64 2.17 1.75
N GLY A 249 4.88 2.68 1.67
CA GLY A 249 6.03 2.04 2.31
C GLY A 249 5.94 2.00 3.85
N GLY A 250 5.17 2.89 4.47
CA GLY A 250 4.89 2.93 5.90
C GLY A 250 3.69 2.07 6.34
N GLY A 251 2.98 1.45 5.39
CA GLY A 251 1.75 0.68 5.66
C GLY A 251 0.49 1.54 5.78
N VAL A 252 0.53 2.80 5.36
CA VAL A 252 -0.62 3.72 5.35
C VAL A 252 -1.35 3.60 4.00
N GLY A 253 -2.68 3.63 4.03
CA GLY A 253 -3.51 3.59 2.82
C GLY A 253 -3.16 4.72 1.84
N LEU A 254 -3.04 4.38 0.55
CA LEU A 254 -2.75 5.33 -0.51
C LEU A 254 -4.05 5.77 -1.20
N PRO A 255 -4.56 6.99 -0.98
CA PRO A 255 -5.73 7.49 -1.67
C PRO A 255 -5.42 7.82 -3.13
N ASN A 256 -6.49 8.04 -3.91
CA ASN A 256 -6.44 8.69 -5.21
C ASN A 256 -5.66 7.90 -6.30
N ALA A 257 -5.38 6.61 -6.06
CA ALA A 257 -4.80 5.71 -7.05
C ALA A 257 -5.91 5.02 -7.85
N ASN A 258 -5.76 4.95 -9.17
CA ASN A 258 -6.69 4.20 -10.03
C ASN A 258 -6.32 2.72 -10.05
N VAL A 259 -7.18 1.88 -9.47
CA VAL A 259 -7.04 0.42 -9.47
C VAL A 259 -7.85 -0.17 -10.62
N THR A 260 -7.23 -1.03 -11.42
CA THR A 260 -7.90 -1.83 -12.45
C THR A 260 -7.99 -3.28 -12.00
N PHE A 261 -9.20 -3.82 -12.02
CA PHE A 261 -9.53 -5.21 -11.75
C PHE A 261 -9.71 -5.94 -13.07
N THR A 262 -9.16 -7.14 -13.19
CA THR A 262 -9.31 -8.00 -14.36
C THR A 262 -9.62 -9.42 -13.95
N ILE A 263 -10.45 -10.09 -14.75
CA ILE A 263 -10.71 -11.52 -14.65
C ILE A 263 -9.92 -12.21 -15.78
N PRO A 264 -8.65 -12.62 -15.56
CA PRO A 264 -7.84 -13.25 -16.61
C PRO A 264 -8.33 -14.63 -17.06
N THR A 265 -8.96 -15.41 -16.17
CA THR A 265 -9.42 -16.78 -16.45
C THR A 265 -10.75 -17.06 -15.77
N GLY A 266 -11.47 -18.04 -16.30
CA GLY A 266 -12.77 -18.48 -15.78
C GLY A 266 -13.94 -18.16 -16.71
N PRO A 267 -15.17 -18.50 -16.29
CA PRO A 267 -16.39 -18.17 -17.01
C PRO A 267 -16.56 -16.68 -17.36
N ASP A 268 -16.04 -15.75 -16.55
CA ASP A 268 -16.10 -14.29 -16.82
C ASP A 268 -14.77 -13.73 -17.39
N ALA A 269 -13.94 -14.58 -17.99
CA ALA A 269 -12.64 -14.16 -18.54
C ALA A 269 -12.74 -12.98 -19.52
N GLY A 270 -11.91 -11.97 -19.31
CA GLY A 270 -11.89 -10.72 -20.10
C GLY A 270 -12.74 -9.59 -19.51
N GLN A 271 -13.55 -9.85 -18.49
CA GLN A 271 -14.25 -8.79 -17.76
C GLN A 271 -13.24 -7.94 -16.98
N THR A 272 -13.50 -6.62 -16.97
CA THR A 272 -12.67 -5.64 -16.26
C THR A 272 -13.53 -4.64 -15.50
N GLY A 273 -12.92 -3.99 -14.51
CA GLY A 273 -13.50 -2.87 -13.78
C GLY A 273 -12.40 -1.94 -13.27
N SER A 274 -12.76 -0.72 -12.90
CA SER A 274 -11.83 0.20 -12.25
C SER A 274 -12.50 0.98 -11.12
N ALA A 275 -11.71 1.31 -10.12
CA ALA A 275 -12.12 2.15 -9.00
C ALA A 275 -10.93 2.95 -8.47
N VAL A 276 -11.22 4.10 -7.86
CA VAL A 276 -10.21 4.97 -7.24
C VAL A 276 -10.11 4.63 -5.76
N THR A 277 -8.90 4.53 -5.22
CA THR A 277 -8.70 4.28 -3.80
C THR A 277 -9.18 5.45 -2.94
N ASP A 278 -9.84 5.11 -1.83
CA ASP A 278 -10.24 6.06 -0.80
C ASP A 278 -9.09 6.38 0.18
N GLN A 279 -9.39 7.13 1.25
CA GLN A 279 -8.40 7.52 2.28
C GLN A 279 -7.80 6.32 3.04
N ALA A 280 -8.45 5.16 3.03
CA ALA A 280 -7.93 3.92 3.59
C ALA A 280 -7.14 3.09 2.57
N GLY A 281 -6.98 3.59 1.34
CA GLY A 281 -6.32 2.87 0.24
C GLY A 281 -7.19 1.80 -0.40
N GLN A 282 -8.52 1.84 -0.20
CA GLN A 282 -9.42 0.79 -0.67
C GLN A 282 -10.14 1.16 -1.96
N ALA A 283 -10.19 0.22 -2.89
CA ALA A 283 -10.98 0.29 -4.13
C ALA A 283 -11.76 -1.01 -4.29
N SER A 284 -12.99 -0.94 -4.78
CA SER A 284 -13.87 -2.13 -4.84
C SER A 284 -14.46 -2.33 -6.23
N PHE A 285 -14.58 -3.60 -6.61
CA PHE A 285 -15.17 -4.06 -7.86
C PHE A 285 -16.20 -5.15 -7.56
N THR A 286 -17.45 -4.93 -7.98
CA THR A 286 -18.55 -5.89 -7.77
C THR A 286 -18.98 -6.48 -9.09
N TYR A 287 -19.09 -7.81 -9.15
CA TYR A 287 -19.54 -8.52 -10.35
C TYR A 287 -20.34 -9.78 -10.00
N THR A 288 -20.98 -10.36 -11.01
CA THR A 288 -21.81 -11.58 -10.94
C THR A 288 -21.48 -12.45 -12.13
N ASN A 289 -21.75 -13.76 -12.03
CA ASN A 289 -21.57 -14.71 -13.11
C ASN A 289 -22.91 -15.33 -13.57
N THR A 290 -22.94 -15.86 -14.80
CA THR A 290 -24.08 -16.55 -15.44
C THR A 290 -23.85 -18.04 -15.73
N ALA A 291 -22.64 -18.56 -15.49
CA ALA A 291 -22.22 -19.93 -15.73
C ALA A 291 -21.38 -20.48 -14.56
N PRO A 292 -21.47 -21.79 -14.26
CA PRO A 292 -20.60 -22.40 -13.26
C PRO A 292 -19.14 -22.43 -13.73
N GLY A 293 -18.22 -22.37 -12.78
CA GLY A 293 -16.79 -22.38 -13.06
C GLY A 293 -16.00 -21.65 -12.00
N THR A 294 -14.72 -21.40 -12.25
CA THR A 294 -13.86 -20.66 -11.31
C THR A 294 -13.25 -19.49 -12.04
N ASP A 295 -13.55 -18.29 -11.56
CA ASP A 295 -12.85 -17.08 -11.96
C ASP A 295 -11.61 -16.87 -11.10
N ILE A 296 -10.55 -16.39 -11.74
CA ILE A 296 -9.40 -15.81 -11.05
C ILE A 296 -9.45 -14.31 -11.27
N VAL A 297 -9.29 -13.53 -10.21
CA VAL A 297 -9.31 -12.07 -10.25
C VAL A 297 -7.97 -11.51 -9.80
N VAL A 298 -7.51 -10.45 -10.48
CA VAL A 298 -6.29 -9.70 -10.13
C VAL A 298 -6.60 -8.20 -10.18
N ALA A 299 -6.04 -7.46 -9.23
CA ALA A 299 -6.03 -6.00 -9.25
C ALA A 299 -4.63 -5.48 -9.64
N SER A 300 -4.60 -4.31 -10.27
CA SER A 300 -3.36 -3.67 -10.69
C SER A 300 -3.44 -2.15 -10.60
N VAL A 301 -2.32 -1.51 -10.34
CA VAL A 301 -2.18 -0.04 -10.33
C VAL A 301 -1.02 0.35 -11.25
N PRO A 302 -1.20 1.34 -12.14
CA PRO A 302 -0.10 1.81 -12.99
C PRO A 302 1.01 2.45 -12.13
N THR A 303 2.25 2.20 -12.53
CA THR A 303 3.46 2.78 -11.91
C THR A 303 4.25 3.53 -12.99
N ALA A 304 5.55 3.77 -12.81
CA ALA A 304 6.39 4.37 -13.84
C ALA A 304 6.28 3.65 -15.20
N TYR A 305 6.47 4.45 -16.26
CA TYR A 305 6.24 4.07 -17.66
C TYR A 305 6.95 2.77 -18.09
N THR A 306 8.02 2.38 -17.41
CA THR A 306 8.94 1.30 -17.80
C THR A 306 8.94 0.09 -16.88
N VAL A 307 8.27 0.17 -15.73
CA VAL A 307 8.34 -0.85 -14.68
C VAL A 307 7.19 -1.85 -14.75
N GLY A 308 6.11 -1.48 -15.43
CA GLY A 308 4.86 -2.26 -15.45
C GLY A 308 4.02 -2.02 -14.20
N PRO A 309 2.75 -2.46 -14.19
CA PRO A 309 1.86 -2.18 -13.08
C PRO A 309 2.26 -2.96 -11.81
N LEU A 310 2.00 -2.36 -10.65
CA LEU A 310 1.99 -3.09 -9.39
C LEU A 310 0.76 -4.01 -9.38
N GLN A 311 0.96 -5.32 -9.24
CA GLN A 311 -0.11 -6.31 -9.19
C GLN A 311 -0.40 -6.79 -7.77
N SER A 312 -1.65 -7.16 -7.52
CA SER A 312 -2.08 -7.81 -6.28
C SER A 312 -1.77 -9.30 -6.28
N ASN A 313 -2.04 -9.97 -5.15
CA ASN A 313 -2.33 -11.41 -5.18
C ASN A 313 -3.53 -11.74 -6.07
N GLN A 314 -3.66 -13.00 -6.44
CA GLN A 314 -4.86 -13.53 -7.09
C GLN A 314 -5.92 -13.87 -6.05
N THR A 315 -7.19 -13.66 -6.39
CA THR A 315 -8.34 -14.20 -5.67
C THR A 315 -9.10 -15.18 -6.57
N SER A 316 -9.91 -16.06 -5.96
CA SER A 316 -10.67 -17.08 -6.67
C SER A 316 -12.15 -17.05 -6.31
N VAL A 317 -13.02 -16.99 -7.31
CA VAL A 317 -14.47 -17.05 -7.13
C VAL A 317 -15.01 -18.28 -7.83
N VAL A 318 -15.53 -19.22 -7.03
CA VAL A 318 -16.11 -20.48 -7.52
C VAL A 318 -17.61 -20.33 -7.65
N TRP A 319 -18.10 -20.36 -8.89
CA TRP A 319 -19.52 -20.31 -9.23
C TRP A 319 -20.11 -21.71 -9.36
N THR A 320 -21.14 -21.97 -8.57
CA THR A 320 -21.84 -23.26 -8.51
C THR A 320 -23.27 -23.10 -9.05
N ASN A 321 -23.86 -24.17 -9.58
CA ASN A 321 -25.25 -24.15 -10.09
C ASN A 321 -26.32 -23.98 -9.00
N GLY A 322 -25.96 -23.57 -7.78
CA GLY A 322 -26.88 -23.43 -6.64
C GLY A 322 -27.44 -24.76 -6.11
N GLY A 323 -27.07 -25.90 -6.69
CA GLY A 323 -27.37 -27.23 -6.16
C GLY A 323 -26.39 -27.60 -5.05
N SER A 324 -26.90 -28.14 -3.93
CA SER A 324 -26.05 -28.95 -3.04
C SER A 324 -25.30 -29.99 -3.89
N PRO A 325 -24.02 -30.30 -3.58
CA PRO A 325 -23.25 -31.28 -4.34
C PRO A 325 -24.11 -32.53 -4.54
N GLY A 326 -24.29 -32.93 -5.79
CA GLY A 326 -25.23 -33.98 -6.18
C GLY A 326 -24.93 -35.28 -5.46
N TRP A 327 -25.59 -35.50 -4.33
CA TRP A 327 -25.65 -36.80 -3.69
C TRP A 327 -26.65 -37.63 -4.46
N SER A 328 -26.18 -38.67 -5.16
CA SER A 328 -27.04 -39.74 -5.65
C SER A 328 -27.09 -40.84 -4.59
N GLY A 329 -28.29 -41.19 -4.13
CA GLY A 329 -28.51 -42.44 -3.42
C GLY A 329 -28.41 -43.63 -4.40
N ALA A 330 -27.83 -44.73 -3.95
CA ALA A 330 -27.90 -46.01 -4.64
C ALA A 330 -28.20 -47.09 -3.61
N ASP A 331 -29.17 -47.97 -3.89
CA ASP A 331 -29.40 -49.15 -3.06
C ASP A 331 -28.21 -50.10 -3.22
N ILE A 332 -27.56 -50.43 -2.10
CA ILE A 332 -26.42 -51.35 -2.02
C ILE A 332 -26.82 -52.74 -1.49
N GLY A 333 -28.11 -52.97 -1.23
CA GLY A 333 -28.64 -54.24 -0.73
C GLY A 333 -28.63 -55.35 -1.79
N SER A 334 -28.41 -56.59 -1.33
CA SER A 334 -28.61 -57.80 -2.14
C SER A 334 -29.42 -58.84 -1.34
N PRO A 335 -30.61 -59.25 -1.81
CA PRO A 335 -31.28 -58.79 -3.04
C PRO A 335 -31.67 -57.31 -2.95
N ALA A 336 -31.76 -56.62 -4.10
CA ALA A 336 -32.28 -55.26 -4.15
C ALA A 336 -33.73 -55.27 -3.64
N LEU A 337 -34.00 -54.53 -2.57
CA LEU A 337 -35.33 -54.45 -1.96
C LEU A 337 -36.04 -53.21 -2.50
N ALA A 338 -37.38 -53.23 -2.55
CA ALA A 338 -38.12 -52.07 -3.01
C ALA A 338 -37.93 -50.90 -2.03
N GLY A 339 -37.50 -49.75 -2.55
CA GLY A 339 -37.27 -48.55 -1.76
C GLY A 339 -37.18 -47.31 -2.63
N SER A 340 -37.17 -46.14 -2.00
CA SER A 340 -36.95 -44.86 -2.67
C SER A 340 -36.23 -43.88 -1.76
N ASP A 341 -35.46 -43.00 -2.36
CA ASP A 341 -34.83 -41.87 -1.71
C ASP A 341 -35.17 -40.56 -2.44
N ALA A 342 -35.36 -39.48 -1.69
CA ALA A 342 -35.57 -38.15 -2.22
C ALA A 342 -34.95 -37.09 -1.30
N LEU A 343 -34.32 -36.07 -1.90
CA LEU A 343 -33.80 -34.89 -1.21
C LEU A 343 -34.64 -33.67 -1.58
N ASN A 344 -35.29 -33.05 -0.58
CA ASN A 344 -36.05 -31.82 -0.77
C ASN A 344 -35.75 -30.84 0.37
N ASN A 345 -35.37 -29.59 0.04
CA ASN A 345 -35.01 -28.54 1.00
C ASN A 345 -34.07 -29.00 2.13
N GLY A 346 -33.01 -29.75 1.79
CA GLY A 346 -32.02 -30.24 2.76
C GLY A 346 -32.50 -31.37 3.67
N THR A 347 -33.72 -31.90 3.46
CA THR A 347 -34.27 -33.03 4.20
C THR A 347 -34.27 -34.28 3.31
N TRP A 348 -33.72 -35.38 3.83
CA TRP A 348 -33.79 -36.69 3.19
C TRP A 348 -35.09 -37.40 3.59
N THR A 349 -35.80 -37.92 2.59
CA THR A 349 -36.87 -38.89 2.80
C THR A 349 -36.39 -40.23 2.24
N ILE A 350 -36.40 -41.26 3.08
CA ILE A 350 -35.95 -42.60 2.73
C ILE A 350 -37.10 -43.56 3.04
N ALA A 351 -37.50 -44.37 2.06
CA ALA A 351 -38.43 -45.47 2.23
C ALA A 351 -37.70 -46.80 1.93
N GLY A 352 -37.69 -47.70 2.91
CA GLY A 352 -37.19 -49.07 2.76
C GLY A 352 -38.32 -50.09 2.89
N SER A 353 -38.13 -51.28 2.34
CA SER A 353 -38.96 -52.47 2.60
C SER A 353 -38.10 -53.60 3.13
N GLY A 354 -38.63 -54.42 4.03
CA GLY A 354 -37.92 -55.53 4.67
C GLY A 354 -38.68 -56.01 5.91
N THR A 355 -38.44 -57.25 6.35
CA THR A 355 -39.02 -57.79 7.59
C THR A 355 -38.36 -57.24 8.86
N ASP A 356 -37.23 -56.54 8.70
CA ASP A 356 -36.31 -56.17 9.76
C ASP A 356 -36.13 -54.64 9.88
N ILE A 357 -36.98 -53.86 9.20
CA ILE A 357 -37.06 -52.38 9.23
C ILE A 357 -38.34 -51.98 9.96
#